data_AF-A0A517U580-F1
#
_entry.id   AF-A0A517U580-F1
#
_cell.length_a   1.000
_cell.length_b   1.000
_cell.length_c   1.000
_cell.angle_alpha   90.00
_cell.angle_beta   90.00
_cell.angle_gamma   90.00
#
_symmetry.space_group_name_H-M   'P 1'
#
loop_
_entity.id
_entity.type
_entity.pdbx_description
1 polymer ?
#
loop_
_entity_poly.entity_id
_entity_poly.type
_entity_poly.pdbx_seq_one_letter_code
_entity_poly.pdbx_strand_id
1 'polypeptide(L)'
;MKSALAYFALVSLITSSCATAARAQTAIAEPVAAVDRAAVIADCIQNLRTVGQAEVGTFTAQAGPGLTAMALTALLRNDVPVDDPMVAKGLKTIEGFVKPDGGVYGNGRLKNFETCVALLALSHCDDEAT
;
A
#
# COMPACT_ATOMS: atom_id res chain seq x y z
N MET A 1 6.39 39.45 -44.58
CA MET A 1 7.31 38.41 -45.13
C MET A 1 8.56 38.12 -44.29
N LYS A 2 8.85 38.83 -43.19
CA LYS A 2 9.97 38.50 -42.28
C LYS A 2 9.58 37.55 -41.12
N SER A 3 8.29 37.38 -40.84
CA SER A 3 7.75 36.55 -39.75
C SER A 3 7.52 35.07 -40.09
N ALA A 4 7.37 34.73 -41.38
CA ALA A 4 7.19 33.34 -41.83
C ALA A 4 8.50 32.55 -41.88
N LEU A 5 9.62 33.22 -42.18
CA LEU A 5 10.96 32.61 -42.21
C LEU A 5 11.46 32.26 -40.79
N ALA A 6 11.08 33.06 -39.78
CA ALA A 6 11.42 32.80 -38.38
C ALA A 6 10.69 31.58 -37.82
N TYR A 7 9.44 31.34 -38.23
CA TYR A 7 8.66 30.18 -37.81
C TYR A 7 9.19 28.87 -38.42
N PHE A 8 9.65 28.91 -39.67
CA PHE A 8 10.22 27.72 -40.33
C PHE A 8 11.58 27.30 -39.75
N ALA A 9 12.38 28.27 -39.30
CA ALA A 9 13.65 28.00 -38.62
C ALA A 9 13.46 27.47 -37.19
N LEU A 10 12.42 27.93 -36.47
CA LEU A 10 12.13 27.49 -35.11
C LEU A 10 11.60 26.04 -35.03
N VAL A 11 10.86 25.60 -36.05
CA VAL A 11 10.33 24.22 -36.11
C VAL A 11 11.41 23.20 -36.50
N SER A 12 12.46 23.62 -37.20
CA SER A 12 13.58 22.72 -37.57
C SER A 12 14.60 22.49 -36.46
N LEU A 13 14.53 23.22 -35.33
CA LEU A 13 15.42 23.00 -34.17
C LEU A 13 14.86 22.02 -33.13
N ILE A 14 13.60 21.59 -33.24
CA ILE A 14 12.96 20.71 -32.22
C ILE A 14 13.02 19.23 -32.61
N THR A 15 13.27 18.89 -33.88
CA THR A 15 13.28 17.49 -34.34
C THR A 15 14.63 16.78 -34.20
N SER A 16 15.71 17.48 -33.83
CA SER A 16 17.07 16.91 -33.80
C SER A 16 17.59 16.48 -32.42
N SER A 17 16.70 16.33 -31.42
CA SER A 17 17.10 15.95 -30.05
C SER A 17 16.60 14.57 -29.59
N CYS A 18 15.96 13.79 -30.46
CA CYS A 18 15.42 12.47 -30.11
C CYS A 18 16.14 11.35 -30.87
N ALA A 19 17.47 11.33 -30.85
CA ALA A 19 18.24 10.22 -31.42
C ALA A 19 19.65 10.14 -30.82
N THR A 20 19.80 10.03 -29.50
CA THR A 20 21.01 9.45 -28.90
C THR A 20 20.72 8.92 -27.49
N ALA A 21 21.13 7.67 -27.29
CA ALA A 21 21.18 6.91 -26.04
C ALA A 21 19.84 6.38 -25.49
N ALA A 22 19.28 5.40 -26.19
CA ALA A 22 18.79 4.21 -25.49
C ALA A 22 19.99 3.56 -24.77
N ARG A 23 20.38 4.12 -23.63
CA ARG A 23 21.30 3.47 -22.72
C ARG A 23 20.51 2.30 -22.16
N ALA A 24 20.76 1.11 -22.70
CA ALA A 24 20.39 -0.12 -22.03
C ALA A 24 20.99 0.00 -20.62
N GLN A 25 20.13 0.22 -19.63
CA GLN A 25 20.51 0.09 -18.23
C GLN A 25 20.81 -1.38 -18.07
N THR A 26 22.06 -1.78 -18.32
CA THR A 26 22.55 -3.07 -17.86
C THR A 26 22.41 -3.00 -16.36
N ALA A 27 21.33 -3.58 -15.85
CA ALA A 27 21.16 -3.78 -14.43
C ALA A 27 22.40 -4.55 -14.00
N ILE A 28 23.29 -3.89 -13.27
CA ILE A 28 24.33 -4.57 -12.53
C ILE A 28 23.52 -5.31 -11.46
N ALA A 29 23.15 -6.55 -11.76
CA ALA A 29 22.54 -7.42 -10.78
C ALA A 29 23.65 -7.75 -9.78
N GLU A 30 23.80 -6.88 -8.77
CA GLU A 30 24.48 -7.24 -7.53
C GLU A 30 23.88 -8.57 -7.07
N PRO A 31 24.69 -9.58 -6.72
CA PRO A 31 24.17 -10.82 -6.19
C PRO A 31 23.43 -10.48 -4.89
N VAL A 32 22.10 -10.46 -4.96
CA VAL A 32 21.26 -10.37 -3.78
C VAL A 32 21.57 -11.62 -2.98
N ALA A 33 22.28 -11.44 -1.86
CA ALA A 33 22.49 -12.52 -0.90
C ALA A 33 21.13 -13.17 -0.63
N ALA A 34 21.08 -14.51 -0.57
CA ALA A 34 19.82 -15.20 -0.31
C ALA A 34 19.25 -14.71 1.04
N VAL A 35 18.22 -13.88 0.98
CA VAL A 35 17.55 -13.35 2.16
C VAL A 35 16.64 -14.45 2.69
N ASP A 36 16.75 -14.76 3.98
CA ASP A 36 15.78 -15.60 4.65
C ASP A 36 14.45 -14.84 4.76
N ARG A 37 13.54 -15.13 3.82
CA ARG A 37 12.23 -14.50 3.75
C ARG A 37 11.41 -14.72 5.02
N ALA A 38 11.51 -15.90 5.64
CA ALA A 38 10.73 -16.22 6.83
C ALA A 38 11.22 -15.39 8.02
N ALA A 39 12.54 -15.26 8.19
CA ALA A 39 13.13 -14.40 9.21
C ALA A 39 12.68 -12.93 9.05
N VAL A 40 12.71 -12.40 7.81
CA VAL A 40 12.25 -11.03 7.54
C VAL A 40 10.78 -10.82 7.89
N ILE A 41 9.91 -11.79 7.57
CA ILE A 41 8.49 -11.70 7.89
C ILE A 41 8.27 -11.72 9.41
N ALA A 42 8.97 -12.60 10.12
CA ALA A 42 8.89 -12.66 11.58
C ALA A 42 9.31 -11.33 12.22
N ASP A 43 10.40 -10.72 11.74
CA ASP A 43 10.86 -9.41 12.22
C ASP A 43 9.84 -8.30 11.92
N CYS A 44 9.21 -8.30 10.74
CA CYS A 44 8.15 -7.35 10.42
C CYS A 44 6.92 -7.50 11.32
N ILE A 45 6.46 -8.73 11.57
CA ILE A 45 5.33 -9.00 12.47
C ILE A 45 5.66 -8.50 13.88
N GLN A 46 6.88 -8.76 14.36
CA GLN A 46 7.32 -8.30 15.67
C GLN A 46 7.39 -6.76 15.75
N ASN A 47 7.85 -6.09 14.69
CA ASN A 47 7.85 -4.63 14.61
C ASN A 47 6.43 -4.06 14.64
N LEU A 48 5.49 -4.64 13.89
CA LEU A 48 4.08 -4.24 13.91
C LEU A 48 3.49 -4.37 15.32
N ARG A 49 3.82 -5.46 16.03
CA ARG A 49 3.35 -5.72 17.39
C ARG A 49 3.90 -4.75 18.43
N THR A 50 5.16 -4.38 18.31
CA THR A 50 5.86 -3.63 19.38
C THR A 50 5.95 -2.14 19.14
N VAL A 51 5.93 -1.72 17.87
CA VAL A 51 6.15 -0.33 17.46
C VAL A 51 5.02 0.17 16.56
N GLY A 52 4.53 -0.68 15.66
CA GLY A 52 3.64 -0.26 14.58
C GLY A 52 2.20 0.01 15.00
N GLN A 53 1.67 -0.67 16.03
CA GLN A 53 0.28 -0.51 16.45
C GLN A 53 0.13 0.51 17.58
N ALA A 54 -0.70 1.52 17.34
CA ALA A 54 -1.06 2.51 18.35
C ALA A 54 -1.93 1.90 19.46
N GLU A 55 -2.05 2.60 20.59
CA GLU A 55 -2.91 2.19 21.72
C GLU A 55 -4.38 2.02 21.33
N VAL A 56 -4.84 2.77 20.33
CA VAL A 56 -6.21 2.67 19.80
C VAL A 56 -6.38 1.60 18.72
N GLY A 57 -5.36 0.77 18.46
CA GLY A 57 -5.41 -0.38 17.55
C GLY A 57 -5.11 -0.08 16.08
N THR A 58 -4.91 1.19 15.71
CA THR A 58 -4.54 1.55 14.33
C THR A 58 -3.05 1.33 14.07
N PHE A 59 -2.70 0.96 12.84
CA PHE A 59 -1.31 1.00 12.36
C PHE A 59 -0.94 2.35 11.72
N THR A 60 -1.96 3.19 11.47
CA THR A 60 -1.81 4.58 11.08
C THR A 60 -2.91 5.40 11.74
N ALA A 61 -2.56 6.36 12.59
CA ALA A 61 -3.57 7.19 13.24
C ALA A 61 -4.17 8.23 12.27
N GLN A 62 -3.38 8.70 11.29
CA GLN A 62 -3.74 9.84 10.43
C GLN A 62 -4.49 9.45 9.15
N ALA A 63 -4.39 8.20 8.67
CA ALA A 63 -4.78 7.85 7.30
C ALA A 63 -6.09 7.04 7.18
N GLY A 64 -6.95 7.07 8.21
CA GLY A 64 -8.21 6.31 8.20
C GLY A 64 -8.03 4.79 8.37
N PRO A 65 -9.09 3.99 8.22
CA PRO A 65 -9.04 2.55 8.47
C PRO A 65 -8.24 1.78 7.39
N GLY A 66 -8.00 2.37 6.22
CA GLY A 66 -7.45 1.67 5.06
C GLY A 66 -6.09 0.98 5.30
N LEU A 67 -5.09 1.70 5.83
CA LEU A 67 -3.77 1.06 6.07
C LEU A 67 -3.81 0.08 7.24
N THR A 68 -4.69 0.30 8.22
CA THR A 68 -4.92 -0.67 9.30
C THR A 68 -5.48 -1.97 8.73
N ALA A 69 -6.46 -1.88 7.81
CA ALA A 69 -6.99 -3.03 7.11
C ALA A 69 -5.95 -3.74 6.23
N MET A 70 -5.08 -3.00 5.54
CA MET A 70 -3.97 -3.60 4.79
C MET A 70 -3.00 -4.37 5.68
N ALA A 71 -2.63 -3.80 6.83
CA ALA A 71 -1.74 -4.46 7.80
C ALA A 71 -2.38 -5.75 8.33
N LEU A 72 -3.66 -5.72 8.71
CA LEU A 72 -4.38 -6.91 9.16
C LEU A 72 -4.46 -7.99 8.08
N THR A 73 -4.76 -7.61 6.83
CA THR A 73 -4.73 -8.56 5.70
C THR A 73 -3.36 -9.22 5.57
N ALA A 74 -2.28 -8.46 5.70
CA ALA A 74 -0.92 -9.01 5.65
C ALA A 74 -0.62 -9.96 6.82
N LEU A 75 -1.07 -9.62 8.03
CA LEU A 75 -0.91 -10.46 9.22
C LEU A 75 -1.65 -11.80 9.06
N LEU A 76 -2.93 -11.75 8.70
CA LEU A 76 -3.76 -12.94 8.49
C LEU A 76 -3.20 -13.85 7.40
N ARG A 77 -2.70 -13.28 6.29
CA ARG A 77 -2.05 -14.04 5.21
C ARG A 77 -0.68 -14.64 5.56
N ASN A 78 -0.12 -14.30 6.72
CA ASN A 78 1.11 -14.90 7.24
C ASN A 78 0.84 -15.61 8.57
N ASP A 79 -0.32 -16.26 8.66
CA ASP A 79 -0.70 -17.20 9.73
C ASP A 79 -0.71 -16.58 11.14
N VAL A 80 -0.90 -15.25 11.25
CA VAL A 80 -1.18 -14.62 12.55
C VAL A 80 -2.67 -14.84 12.86
N PRO A 81 -3.01 -15.54 13.96
CA PRO A 81 -4.39 -15.89 14.26
C PRO A 81 -5.31 -14.69 14.44
N VAL A 82 -6.60 -14.86 14.12
CA VAL A 82 -7.64 -13.82 14.30
C VAL A 82 -7.80 -13.42 15.78
N ASP A 83 -7.60 -14.37 16.70
CA ASP A 83 -7.67 -14.15 18.15
C ASP A 83 -6.38 -13.59 18.75
N ASP A 84 -5.32 -13.38 17.94
CA ASP A 84 -4.13 -12.67 18.37
C ASP A 84 -4.52 -11.26 18.87
N PRO A 85 -4.07 -10.83 20.06
CA PRO A 85 -4.48 -9.54 20.63
C PRO A 85 -4.23 -8.33 19.72
N MET A 86 -3.17 -8.34 18.90
CA MET A 86 -2.89 -7.28 17.95
C MET A 86 -3.92 -7.26 16.80
N VAL A 87 -4.27 -8.44 16.28
CA VAL A 87 -5.23 -8.60 15.19
C VAL A 87 -6.64 -8.25 15.67
N ALA A 88 -7.10 -8.86 16.76
CA ALA A 88 -8.41 -8.61 17.35
C ALA A 88 -8.63 -7.13 17.66
N LYS A 89 -7.60 -6.46 18.19
CA LYS A 89 -7.65 -5.02 18.47
C LYS A 89 -7.78 -4.19 17.20
N GLY A 90 -7.02 -4.51 16.15
CA GLY A 90 -7.11 -3.81 14.86
C GLY A 90 -8.47 -4.00 14.18
N LEU A 91 -9.03 -5.22 14.23
CA LEU A 91 -10.35 -5.53 13.70
C LEU A 91 -11.44 -4.73 14.42
N LYS A 92 -11.40 -4.68 15.76
CA LYS A 92 -12.31 -3.84 16.56
C LYS A 92 -12.22 -2.36 16.18
N THR A 93 -11.02 -1.87 15.89
CA THR A 93 -10.84 -0.50 15.43
C THR A 93 -11.48 -0.27 14.06
N ILE A 94 -11.35 -1.19 13.11
CA ILE A 94 -12.01 -1.12 11.79
C ILE A 94 -13.53 -1.13 11.92
N GLU A 95 -14.08 -1.97 12.79
CA GLU A 95 -15.52 -2.02 13.07
C GLU A 95 -16.06 -0.65 13.49
N GLY A 96 -15.28 0.11 14.28
CA GLY A 96 -15.62 1.49 14.66
C GLY A 96 -15.71 2.49 13.51
N PHE A 97 -15.21 2.16 12.31
CA PHE A 97 -15.31 2.99 11.11
C PHE A 97 -16.53 2.67 10.23
N VAL A 98 -17.35 1.68 10.59
CA VAL A 98 -18.60 1.36 9.88
C VAL A 98 -19.56 2.55 9.94
N LYS A 99 -20.19 2.86 8.79
CA LYS A 99 -21.12 3.97 8.61
C LYS A 99 -22.55 3.48 8.41
N PRO A 100 -23.57 4.35 8.60
CA PRO A 100 -24.97 3.98 8.36
C PRO A 100 -25.28 3.56 6.93
N ASP A 101 -24.46 3.95 5.95
CA ASP A 101 -24.59 3.55 4.55
C ASP A 101 -23.92 2.19 4.23
N GLY A 102 -23.35 1.53 5.25
CA GLY A 102 -22.63 0.27 5.12
C GLY A 102 -21.16 0.41 4.71
N GLY A 103 -20.68 1.64 4.44
CA GLY A 103 -19.28 1.88 4.14
C GLY A 103 -18.38 1.75 5.38
N VAL A 104 -17.10 1.49 5.17
CA VAL A 104 -16.07 1.46 6.22
C VAL A 104 -14.98 2.46 5.85
N TYR A 105 -15.07 3.67 6.41
CA TYR A 105 -14.20 4.76 6.00
C TYR A 105 -14.01 5.83 7.08
N GLY A 106 -12.93 6.62 6.95
CA GLY A 106 -12.60 7.73 7.84
C GLY A 106 -13.37 9.01 7.48
N ASN A 107 -12.65 10.00 6.96
CA ASN A 107 -13.21 11.31 6.56
C ASN A 107 -13.99 11.28 5.22
N GLY A 108 -14.00 10.14 4.53
CA GLY A 108 -14.75 9.94 3.28
C GLY A 108 -13.98 10.30 2.00
N ARG A 109 -12.78 10.87 2.07
CA ARG A 109 -11.97 11.25 0.88
C ARG A 109 -11.63 10.05 0.00
N LEU A 110 -11.42 8.88 0.61
CA LEU A 110 -11.08 7.62 -0.06
C LEU A 110 -12.09 6.52 0.28
N LYS A 111 -13.37 6.87 0.46
CA LYS A 111 -14.39 5.97 1.03
C LYS A 111 -14.48 4.58 0.38
N ASN A 112 -14.47 4.51 -0.95
CA ASN A 112 -14.58 3.24 -1.66
C ASN A 112 -13.31 2.41 -1.50
N PHE A 113 -12.13 3.04 -1.56
CA PHE A 113 -10.86 2.37 -1.35
C PHE A 113 -10.77 1.80 0.07
N GLU A 114 -11.06 2.63 1.09
CA GLU A 114 -11.02 2.22 2.49
C GLU A 114 -12.01 1.07 2.76
N THR A 115 -13.22 1.17 2.20
CA THR A 115 -14.24 0.12 2.34
C THR A 115 -13.78 -1.19 1.68
N CYS A 116 -13.30 -1.16 0.44
CA CYS A 116 -12.83 -2.37 -0.25
C CYS A 116 -11.71 -3.07 0.51
N VAL A 117 -10.74 -2.32 1.02
CA VAL A 117 -9.62 -2.91 1.76
C VAL A 117 -10.06 -3.43 3.12
N ALA A 118 -10.99 -2.76 3.80
CA ALA A 118 -11.59 -3.27 5.04
C ALA A 118 -12.32 -4.60 4.80
N LEU A 119 -13.12 -4.69 3.73
CA LEU A 119 -13.80 -5.93 3.36
C LEU A 119 -12.81 -7.07 3.05
N LEU A 120 -11.70 -6.76 2.38
CA LEU A 120 -10.64 -7.73 2.14
C LEU A 120 -10.04 -8.26 3.45
N ALA A 121 -9.79 -7.40 4.43
CA ALA A 121 -9.28 -7.84 5.72
C ALA A 121 -10.29 -8.74 6.45
N LEU A 122 -11.56 -8.34 6.45
CA LEU A 122 -12.65 -9.08 7.11
C LEU A 122 -12.87 -10.45 6.45
N SER A 123 -12.75 -10.57 5.12
CA SER A 123 -12.93 -11.86 4.45
C SER A 123 -11.89 -12.92 4.84
N HIS A 124 -10.71 -12.51 5.30
CA HIS A 124 -9.68 -13.44 5.78
C HIS A 124 -9.90 -13.88 7.24
N CYS A 125 -10.90 -13.32 7.93
CA CYS A 125 -11.24 -13.73 9.30
C CYS A 125 -12.13 -14.97 9.34
N ASP A 126 -12.85 -15.26 8.25
CA ASP A 126 -13.83 -16.35 8.15
C ASP A 126 -13.22 -17.66 7.61
N ASP A 127 -11.99 -17.64 7.08
CA ASP A 127 -11.35 -18.81 6.43
C ASP A 127 -10.97 -19.96 7.40
N GLU A 128 -11.16 -19.79 8.71
CA GLU A 128 -11.08 -20.86 9.73
C GLU A 128 -12.42 -21.62 9.93
N ALA A 129 -13.49 -21.26 9.20
CA ALA A 129 -14.84 -21.83 9.37
C ALA A 129 -15.22 -22.96 8.39
N THR A 130 -14.25 -23.56 7.67
CA THR A 130 -14.49 -24.71 6.76
C THR A 130 -13.43 -25.78 6.92
#